data_AF-A0A177QYG1-F1
#
_entry.id   AF-A0A177QYG1-F1
#
_cell.length_a   1.000
_cell.length_b   1.000
_cell.length_c   1.000
_cell.angle_alpha   90.00
_cell.angle_beta   90.00
_cell.angle_gamma   90.00
#
_symmetry.space_group_name_H-M   'P 1'
#
loop_
_entity.id
_entity.type
_entity.pdbx_description
1 polymer ?
#
loop_
_entity_poly.entity_id
_entity_poly.type
_entity_poly.pdbx_seq_one_letter_code
_entity_poly.pdbx_strand_id
1 'polypeptide(L)' 'MAPTDKLQLPFRWQFVPTKHERDGSVRWEWRAYTQTGRLAMQSVESFETLTECIDDARVQGYAS' A
#
# COMPACT_ATOMS: atom_id res chain seq x y z
N MET A 1 11.41 -22.37 6.16
CA MET A 1 10.92 -21.23 5.35
C MET A 1 11.72 -20.01 5.76
N ALA A 2 12.54 -19.46 4.87
CA ALA A 2 13.32 -18.26 5.15
C ALA A 2 12.36 -17.06 5.20
N PRO A 3 12.42 -16.20 6.23
CA PRO A 3 11.63 -14.96 6.22
C PRO A 3 12.20 -14.11 5.08
N THR A 4 11.35 -13.82 4.11
CA THR A 4 11.63 -12.97 2.96
C THR A 4 12.40 -11.75 3.42
N ASP A 5 13.61 -11.61 2.90
CA ASP A 5 14.53 -10.49 3.10
C ASP A 5 13.72 -9.21 3.07
N LYS A 6 13.48 -8.63 4.27
CA LYS A 6 12.66 -7.43 4.42
C LYS A 6 13.30 -6.39 3.54
N LEU A 7 12.59 -5.96 2.49
CA LEU A 7 12.95 -4.83 1.64
C LEU A 7 13.09 -3.56 2.52
N GLN A 8 14.20 -3.47 3.24
CA GLN A 8 14.66 -2.30 3.98
C GLN A 8 15.42 -1.42 3.00
N LEU A 9 14.70 -0.95 1.99
CA LEU A 9 15.10 0.19 1.19
C LEU A 9 14.07 1.29 1.48
N PRO A 10 14.44 2.57 1.50
CA PRO A 10 13.54 3.66 1.86
C PRO A 10 12.52 3.86 0.74
N PHE A 11 11.50 3.01 0.72
CA PHE A 11 10.30 3.24 -0.05
C PHE A 11 9.49 4.32 0.66
N ARG A 12 9.07 5.32 -0.10
CA ARG A 12 8.12 6.31 0.39
C ARG A 12 6.72 5.73 0.21
N TRP A 13 6.04 5.53 1.32
CA TRP A 13 4.68 4.99 1.35
C TRP A 13 3.66 6.10 1.24
N GLN A 14 2.62 5.86 0.44
CA GLN A 14 1.48 6.75 0.32
C GLN A 14 0.19 5.94 0.38
N PHE A 15 -0.73 6.37 1.24
CA PHE A 15 -2.10 5.87 1.28
C PHE A 15 -2.97 6.86 0.51
N VAL A 16 -3.57 6.40 -0.58
CA VAL A 16 -4.32 7.24 -1.49
C VAL A 16 -5.79 6.84 -1.40
N PRO A 17 -6.69 7.77 -1.05
CA PRO A 17 -8.12 7.52 -1.17
C PRO A 17 -8.51 7.60 -2.65
N THR A 18 -9.07 6.53 -3.19
CA THR A 18 -9.63 6.44 -4.54
C THR A 18 -11.14 6.32 -4.47
N LYS A 19 -11.85 7.13 -5.26
CA LYS A 19 -13.30 7.07 -5.34
C LYS A 19 -13.69 5.99 -6.34
N HIS A 20 -14.45 4.99 -5.90
CA HIS A 20 -14.98 3.97 -6.78
C HIS A 20 -16.07 4.60 -7.66
N GLU A 21 -15.87 4.61 -8.98
CA GLU A 21 -16.75 5.31 -9.93
C GLU A 21 -18.18 4.74 -9.98
N ARG A 22 -18.34 3.45 -9.68
CA ARG A 22 -19.63 2.76 -9.74
C ARG A 22 -20.56 3.09 -8.58
N ASP A 23 -20.02 3.15 -7.36
CA ASP A 23 -20.81 3.22 -6.12
C ASP A 23 -20.57 4.54 -5.36
N GLY A 24 -19.58 5.33 -5.78
CA GLY A 24 -19.20 6.59 -5.13
C GLY A 24 -18.45 6.41 -3.80
N SER A 25 -18.29 5.18 -3.32
CA SER A 25 -17.54 4.85 -2.11
C SER A 25 -16.07 5.24 -2.22
N VAL A 26 -15.52 5.78 -1.15
CA VAL A 26 -14.08 6.01 -1.03
C VAL A 26 -13.44 4.70 -0.59
N ARG A 27 -12.46 4.25 -1.36
CA ARG A 27 -11.58 3.14 -1.01
C ARG A 27 -10.16 3.64 -0.85
N TRP A 28 -9.30 2.83 -0.27
CA TRP A 28 -7.93 3.14 0.06
C TRP A 28 -7.01 2.17 -0.64
N GLU A 29 -5.98 2.72 -1.26
CA GLU A 29 -4.90 1.96 -1.87
C GLU A 29 -3.58 2.44 -1.27
N TRP A 30 -2.69 1.51 -0.95
CA TRP A 30 -1.34 1.86 -0.56
C TRP A 30 -0.42 1.76 -1.78
N ARG A 31 0.56 2.65 -1.85
CA ARG A 31 1.53 2.74 -2.93
C ARG A 31 2.92 2.88 -2.35
N ALA A 32 3.84 2.06 -2.84
CA ALA A 32 5.26 2.06 -2.57
C ALA A 32 5.98 2.83 -3.67
N TYR A 33 6.68 3.90 -3.34
CA TYR A 33 7.53 4.59 -4.30
C TYR A 33 9.01 4.34 -3.98
N THR A 34 9.81 4.02 -4.99
CA THR A 34 11.27 4.03 -4.88
C THR A 34 11.76 5.41 -4.44
N GLN A 35 13.02 5.52 -4.01
CA GLN A 35 13.67 6.81 -3.75
C GLN A 35 13.61 7.78 -4.94
N THR A 36 13.56 7.25 -6.17
CA THR A 36 13.43 8.03 -7.41
C THR A 36 12.00 8.46 -7.71
N GLY A 37 11.05 8.19 -6.81
CA GLY A 37 9.63 8.55 -6.97
C GLY A 37 8.88 7.65 -7.95
N ARG A 38 9.45 6.51 -8.36
CA ARG A 38 8.77 5.56 -9.24
C ARG A 38 7.93 4.60 -8.42
N LEU A 39 6.73 4.29 -8.89
CA LEU A 39 5.89 3.28 -8.27
C LEU A 39 6.61 1.92 -8.35
N ALA A 40 6.96 1.38 -7.20
CA ALA A 40 7.58 0.07 -7.07
C ALA A 40 6.50 -1.00 -6.89
N MET A 41 5.54 -0.73 -6.01
CA MET A 41 4.45 -1.63 -5.66
C MET A 41 3.21 -0.84 -5.28
N GLN A 42 2.07 -1.50 -5.36
CA GLN A 42 0.79 -0.98 -4.88
C GLN A 42 -0.04 -2.14 -4.34
N SER A 43 -1.10 -1.80 -3.60
CA SER A 43 -2.10 -2.77 -3.21
C SER A 43 -2.72 -3.46 -4.43
N VAL A 44 -2.95 -4.77 -4.30
CA VAL A 44 -3.62 -5.58 -5.35
C VAL A 44 -5.10 -5.21 -5.43
N GLU A 45 -5.69 -4.89 -4.29
CA GLU A 45 -7.07 -4.46 -4.16
C GLU A 45 -7.18 -3.11 -3.44
N SER A 46 -8.38 -2.55 -3.46
CA SER A 46 -8.71 -1.30 -2.79
C SER A 46 -9.56 -1.62 -1.56
N PHE A 47 -9.17 -1.07 -0.42
CA PHE A 47 -9.77 -1.36 0.88
C PHE A 47 -10.82 -0.33 1.26
N GLU A 48 -11.84 -0.71 2.02
CA GLU A 48 -12.89 0.23 2.40
C GLU A 48 -12.39 1.21 3.46
N THR A 49 -11.49 0.78 4.35
CA THR A 49 -10.93 1.62 5.41
C THR A 49 -9.41 1.81 5.27
N LEU A 50 -8.93 2.97 5.75
CA LEU A 50 -7.50 3.25 5.84
C LEU A 50 -6.79 2.24 6.75
N THR A 51 -7.46 1.76 7.81
CA THR A 51 -6.88 0.79 8.74
C THR A 51 -6.58 -0.54 8.05
N GLU A 52 -7.52 -1.08 7.27
CA GLU A 52 -7.30 -2.30 6.49
C GLU A 52 -6.18 -2.12 5.46
N CYS A 53 -6.14 -0.95 4.82
CA CYS A 53 -5.09 -0.61 3.87
C CYS A 53 -3.70 -0.57 4.53
N ILE A 54 -3.61 -0.04 5.75
CA ILE A 54 -2.36 -0.03 6.54
C ILE A 54 -2.02 -1.45 6.98
N ASP A 55 -2.99 -2.25 7.43
CA ASP A 55 -2.76 -3.62 7.88
C ASP A 55 -2.22 -4.51 6.75
N ASP A 56 -2.78 -4.43 5.55
CA ASP A 56 -2.26 -5.13 4.38
C ASP A 56 -0.83 -4.67 4.06
N ALA A 57 -0.58 -3.35 4.07
CA ALA A 57 0.78 -2.84 3.90
C ALA A 57 1.73 -3.39 5.00
N ARG A 58 1.28 -3.58 6.24
CA ARG A 58 2.08 -4.21 7.31
C ARG A 58 2.36 -5.68 7.03
N VAL A 59 1.36 -6.45 6.61
CA VAL A 59 1.48 -7.87 6.25
C VAL A 59 2.50 -8.06 5.13
N GLN A 60 2.49 -7.17 4.15
CA GLN A 60 3.44 -7.16 3.04
C GLN A 60 4.86 -6.68 3.44
N GLY A 61 5.05 -6.29 4.71
CA GLY A 61 6.34 -5.88 5.27
C GLY A 61 6.66 -4.39 5.09
N TYR A 62 5.65 -3.58 4.79
CA TYR A 62 5.79 -2.20 4.31
C TYR A 62 5.29 -1.12 5.28
N ALA A 63 4.66 -1.52 6.39
CA ALA A 63 4.34 -0.62 7.49
C ALA A 63 4.85 -1.20 8.82
N SER A 64 5.41 -0.33 9.66
CA SER A 64 5.89 -0.64 11.01
C SER A 64 4.95 -0.11 12.09
#